data_AF-A0A7X4BWZ6-F1
#
_entry.id   AF-A0A7X4BWZ6-F1
#
_cell.length_a   1.000
_cell.length_b   1.000
_cell.length_c   1.000
_cell.angle_alpha   90.00
_cell.angle_beta   90.00
_cell.angle_gamma   90.00
#
_symmetry.space_group_name_H-M   'P 1'
#
loop_
_entity.id
_entity.type
_entity.pdbx_description
1 polymer ?
#
loop_
_entity_poly.entity_id
_entity_poly.type
_entity_poly.pdbx_seq_one_letter_code
_entity_poly.pdbx_strand_id
1 'polypeptide(L)'
;YIDGLANNPNFKLSNVDPIPLLLQMTKRFVTIKAGEKEFSKYIKDVYGTKNTQERLLGAIQKVRDALERGQSPAYLKTWKQALAMFSENRKTTIAKICEIITGKNRGNFVVLDLSPSEGEIENDNLQALFLRLIEKGIVESGGNLYAKGDSANCLIVMDEAHRFISSHSPDSRIKDLTREIVDAVRTTRKYGIGHMFITQSLESLDDEIIKQMRIFAFGHGLTMGSELRKVKEIINNQAAVNLYASFIDPSNSGKFPFMFFGPVSPFSATGSPLFVEIYSNYQDYCIKNQ
;
A
#
# COMPACT_ATOMS: atom_id res chain seq x y z
N TYR A 1 -10.35 7.32 21.02
CA TYR A 1 -11.74 7.12 21.50
C TYR A 1 -12.33 5.84 20.94
N ILE A 2 -12.39 5.69 19.61
CA ILE A 2 -12.93 4.50 18.96
C ILE A 2 -12.20 3.22 19.41
N ASP A 3 -10.86 3.24 19.51
CA ASP A 3 -10.09 2.09 20.03
C ASP A 3 -10.53 1.65 21.43
N GLY A 4 -10.85 2.63 22.30
CA GLY A 4 -11.36 2.34 23.64
C GLY A 4 -12.78 1.78 23.64
N LEU A 5 -13.61 2.18 22.67
CA LEU A 5 -14.94 1.57 22.48
C LEU A 5 -14.83 0.18 21.85
N ALA A 6 -13.87 -0.05 20.95
CA ALA A 6 -13.65 -1.34 20.30
C ALA A 6 -13.27 -2.44 21.29
N ASN A 7 -12.71 -2.08 22.46
CA ASN A 7 -12.48 -3.02 23.55
C ASN A 7 -13.76 -3.50 24.24
N ASN A 8 -14.91 -2.89 23.98
CA ASN A 8 -16.20 -3.37 24.48
C ASN A 8 -16.76 -4.44 23.52
N PRO A 9 -16.97 -5.69 23.97
CA PRO A 9 -17.48 -6.77 23.11
C PRO A 9 -18.83 -6.48 22.45
N ASN A 10 -19.63 -5.60 23.07
CA ASN A 10 -20.97 -5.22 22.57
C ASN A 10 -20.94 -4.06 21.57
N PHE A 11 -19.79 -3.41 21.37
CA PHE A 11 -19.65 -2.32 20.43
C PHE A 11 -19.15 -2.84 19.08
N LYS A 12 -19.95 -2.67 18.04
CA LYS A 12 -19.58 -3.00 16.66
C LYS A 12 -19.76 -1.79 15.77
N LEU A 13 -18.67 -1.24 15.22
CA LEU A 13 -18.70 -0.12 14.27
C LEU A 13 -19.61 -0.38 13.06
N SER A 14 -19.77 -1.65 12.67
CA SER A 14 -20.60 -2.09 11.55
C SER A 14 -22.09 -1.74 11.69
N ASN A 15 -22.59 -1.58 12.91
CA ASN A 15 -24.02 -1.40 13.22
C ASN A 15 -24.32 -0.08 13.95
N VAL A 16 -23.41 0.88 13.89
CA VAL A 16 -23.54 2.15 14.62
C VAL A 16 -24.06 3.26 13.71
N ASP A 17 -25.06 4.00 14.19
CA ASP A 17 -25.53 5.20 13.50
C ASP A 17 -24.44 6.29 13.54
N PRO A 18 -24.03 6.83 12.37
CA PRO A 18 -23.02 7.87 12.27
C PRO A 18 -23.30 9.11 13.12
N ILE A 19 -24.55 9.58 13.19
CA ILE A 19 -24.87 10.87 13.83
C ILE A 19 -24.79 10.75 15.36
N PRO A 20 -25.46 9.78 16.02
CA PRO A 20 -25.33 9.55 17.46
C PRO A 20 -23.89 9.28 17.89
N LEU A 21 -23.10 8.53 17.12
CA LEU A 21 -21.70 8.27 17.46
C LEU A 21 -20.87 9.56 17.46
N LEU A 22 -21.03 10.41 16.45
CA LEU A 22 -20.32 11.69 16.37
C LEU A 22 -20.75 12.65 17.50
N LEU A 23 -22.05 12.67 17.84
CA LEU A 23 -22.56 13.41 19.00
C LEU A 23 -21.98 12.89 20.32
N GLN A 24 -21.86 11.56 20.49
CA GLN A 24 -21.26 10.97 21.68
C GLN A 24 -19.77 11.32 21.79
N MET A 25 -19.04 11.28 20.67
CA MET A 25 -17.63 11.67 20.59
C MET A 25 -17.41 13.11 21.02
N THR A 26 -18.17 14.05 20.43
CA THR A 26 -18.07 15.48 20.75
C THR A 26 -18.38 15.77 22.21
N LYS A 27 -19.40 15.11 22.80
CA LYS A 27 -19.73 15.22 24.23
C LYS A 27 -18.63 14.71 25.16
N ARG A 28 -17.85 13.72 24.74
CA ARG A 28 -16.76 13.15 25.56
C ARG A 28 -15.46 13.92 25.46
N PHE A 29 -15.25 14.63 24.36
CA PHE A 29 -14.04 15.41 24.15
C PHE A 29 -13.97 16.66 25.04
N VAL A 30 -15.13 17.23 25.38
CA VAL A 30 -15.27 18.40 26.24
C VAL A 30 -16.42 18.17 27.21
N THR A 31 -16.13 18.17 28.52
CA THR A 31 -17.16 18.12 29.56
C THR A 31 -17.31 19.52 30.16
N ILE A 32 -18.54 19.97 30.38
CA ILE A 32 -18.83 21.21 31.10
C ILE A 32 -19.30 20.81 32.49
N LYS A 33 -18.50 21.10 33.52
CA LYS A 33 -18.87 20.88 34.93
C LYS A 33 -18.88 22.21 35.65
N ALA A 34 -20.01 22.58 36.26
CA ALA A 34 -20.14 23.80 37.07
C ALA A 34 -19.64 25.10 36.39
N GLY A 35 -19.81 25.22 35.06
CA GLY A 35 -19.33 26.38 34.29
C GLY A 35 -17.87 26.32 33.88
N GLU A 36 -17.08 25.41 34.44
CA GLU A 36 -15.70 25.15 34.03
C GLU A 36 -15.63 24.11 32.91
N LYS A 37 -14.77 24.39 31.93
CA LYS A 37 -14.58 23.57 30.72
C LYS A 37 -13.43 22.61 30.96
N GLU A 38 -13.74 21.32 31.04
CA GLU A 38 -12.74 20.27 31.22
C GLU A 38 -12.49 19.55 29.89
N PHE A 39 -11.30 19.76 29.32
CA PHE A 39 -10.84 19.02 28.14
C PHE A 39 -10.49 17.59 28.53
N SER A 40 -10.97 16.64 27.73
CA SER A 40 -10.54 15.25 27.86
C SER A 40 -9.03 15.12 27.68
N LYS A 41 -8.45 14.08 28.29
CA LYS A 41 -7.05 13.72 28.10
C LYS A 41 -6.66 13.64 26.61
N TYR A 42 -7.55 13.11 25.77
CA TYR A 42 -7.34 13.03 24.32
C TYR A 42 -7.10 14.38 23.64
N ILE A 43 -7.78 15.45 24.06
CA ILE A 43 -7.56 16.78 23.49
C ILE A 43 -6.27 17.40 24.05
N LYS A 44 -6.01 17.22 25.35
CA LYS A 44 -4.81 17.75 26.01
C LYS A 44 -3.52 17.14 25.44
N ASP A 45 -3.55 15.84 25.09
CA ASP A 45 -2.40 15.11 24.56
C ASP A 45 -2.08 15.50 23.09
N VAL A 46 -3.09 15.91 22.30
CA VAL A 46 -2.92 16.27 20.88
C VAL A 46 -2.67 17.77 20.69
N TYR A 47 -3.26 18.62 21.54
CA TYR A 47 -3.18 20.08 21.41
C TYR A 47 -2.60 20.69 22.68
N GLY A 48 -1.32 21.06 22.63
CA GLY A 48 -0.57 21.52 23.81
C GLY A 48 -0.86 22.94 24.30
N THR A 49 -1.44 23.83 23.48
CA THR A 49 -1.66 25.24 23.86
C THR A 49 -3.13 25.58 24.10
N LYS A 50 -3.39 26.41 25.13
CA LYS A 50 -4.75 26.86 25.49
C LYS A 50 -5.50 27.50 24.32
N ASN A 51 -4.84 28.35 23.54
CA ASN A 51 -5.46 28.99 22.36
C ASN A 51 -5.92 27.97 21.31
N THR A 52 -5.16 26.89 21.08
CA THR A 52 -5.54 25.86 20.11
C THR A 52 -6.68 24.99 20.63
N GLN A 53 -6.67 24.69 21.93
CA GLN A 53 -7.75 23.98 22.60
C GLN A 53 -9.08 24.77 22.53
N GLU A 54 -9.04 26.09 22.72
CA GLU A 54 -10.22 26.96 22.60
C GLU A 54 -10.75 27.05 21.17
N ARG A 55 -9.87 27.13 20.16
CA ARG A 55 -10.28 27.09 18.75
C ARG A 55 -10.96 25.76 18.40
N LEU A 56 -10.41 24.64 18.87
CA LEU A 56 -10.99 23.32 18.69
C LEU A 56 -12.36 23.22 19.38
N LEU A 57 -12.51 23.80 20.57
CA LEU A 57 -13.79 23.85 21.28
C LEU A 57 -14.86 24.59 20.49
N GLY A 58 -14.52 25.75 19.91
CA GLY A 58 -15.41 26.48 19.01
C GLY A 58 -15.84 25.64 17.81
N ALA A 59 -14.93 24.84 17.25
CA ALA A 59 -15.26 23.91 16.17
C ALA A 59 -16.18 22.76 16.62
N ILE A 60 -15.87 22.11 17.75
CA ILE A 60 -16.68 21.02 18.32
C ILE A 60 -18.10 21.49 18.65
N GLN A 61 -18.23 22.70 19.21
CA GLN A 61 -19.54 23.24 19.57
C GLN A 61 -20.37 23.58 18.33
N LYS A 62 -19.75 24.19 17.31
CA LYS A 62 -20.39 24.37 16.00
C LYS A 62 -20.87 23.05 15.40
N VAL A 63 -20.09 21.98 15.55
CA VAL A 63 -20.45 20.64 15.08
C VAL A 63 -21.66 20.11 15.84
N ARG A 64 -21.63 20.17 17.18
CA ARG A 64 -22.74 19.71 18.02
C ARG A 64 -24.03 20.45 17.73
N ASP A 65 -23.98 21.78 17.69
CA ASP A 65 -25.16 22.63 17.45
C ASP A 65 -25.73 22.42 16.03
N ALA A 66 -24.88 22.11 15.04
CA ALA A 66 -25.35 21.75 13.69
C ALA A 66 -26.07 20.40 13.69
N LEU A 67 -25.51 19.39 14.36
CA LEU A 67 -26.09 18.04 14.44
C LEU A 67 -27.40 18.02 15.24
N GLU A 68 -27.48 18.74 16.37
CA GLU A 68 -28.69 18.85 17.19
C GLU A 68 -29.83 19.59 16.46
N ARG A 69 -29.50 20.48 15.52
CA ARG A 69 -30.46 21.16 14.64
C ARG A 69 -30.78 20.38 13.36
N GLY A 70 -30.27 19.16 13.21
CA GLY A 70 -30.51 18.33 12.02
C GLY A 70 -29.84 18.83 10.73
N GLN A 71 -28.85 19.73 10.84
CA GLN A 71 -28.11 20.21 9.67
C GLN A 71 -27.14 19.12 9.18
N SER A 72 -26.91 19.06 7.87
CA SER A 72 -25.96 18.11 7.24
C SER A 72 -24.71 18.85 6.73
N PRO A 73 -23.76 19.18 7.60
CA PRO A 73 -22.53 19.86 7.24
C PRO A 73 -21.60 18.98 6.39
N ALA A 74 -20.70 19.59 5.62
CA ALA A 74 -19.85 18.90 4.64
C ALA A 74 -19.04 17.71 5.22
N TYR A 75 -18.50 17.85 6.44
CA TYR A 75 -17.75 16.78 7.11
C TYR A 75 -18.60 15.57 7.48
N LEU A 76 -19.93 15.71 7.58
CA LEU A 76 -20.83 14.58 7.87
C LEU A 76 -20.83 13.57 6.71
N LYS A 77 -20.65 14.05 5.47
CA LYS A 77 -20.47 13.17 4.30
C LYS A 77 -19.21 12.31 4.45
N THR A 78 -18.07 12.94 4.74
CA THR A 78 -16.79 12.25 4.97
C THR A 78 -16.86 11.27 6.13
N TRP A 79 -17.51 11.65 7.23
CA TRP A 79 -17.72 10.78 8.39
C TRP A 79 -18.56 9.54 8.07
N LYS A 80 -19.68 9.74 7.36
CA LYS A 80 -20.54 8.64 6.91
C LYS A 80 -19.79 7.68 5.97
N GLN A 81 -18.99 8.22 5.04
CA GLN A 81 -18.15 7.43 4.15
C GLN A 81 -17.11 6.60 4.91
N ALA A 82 -16.42 7.21 5.88
CA ALA A 82 -15.44 6.51 6.72
C ALA A 82 -16.09 5.37 7.53
N LEU A 83 -17.26 5.59 8.13
CA LEU A 83 -17.98 4.54 8.86
C LEU A 83 -18.52 3.44 7.93
N ALA A 84 -18.94 3.78 6.71
CA ALA A 84 -19.40 2.80 5.74
C ALA A 84 -18.30 1.79 5.36
N MET A 85 -17.01 2.14 5.48
CA MET A 85 -15.89 1.21 5.30
C MET A 85 -15.89 0.07 6.32
N PHE A 86 -16.50 0.25 7.49
CA PHE A 86 -16.60 -0.75 8.55
C PHE A 86 -17.92 -1.54 8.54
N SER A 87 -18.80 -1.30 7.57
CA SER A 87 -20.06 -2.04 7.46
C SER A 87 -19.82 -3.51 7.10
N GLU A 88 -20.47 -4.44 7.82
CA GLU A 88 -20.34 -5.90 7.61
C GLU A 88 -20.98 -6.35 6.28
N ASN A 89 -21.87 -5.54 5.72
CA ASN A 89 -22.61 -5.86 4.51
C ASN A 89 -21.75 -5.58 3.25
N ARG A 90 -21.04 -6.63 2.80
CA ARG A 90 -20.42 -6.80 1.45
C ARG A 90 -18.90 -6.60 1.32
N LYS A 91 -18.11 -6.58 2.40
CA LYS A 91 -16.64 -6.39 2.29
C LYS A 91 -15.85 -7.55 2.91
N THR A 92 -14.87 -8.06 2.16
CA THR A 92 -13.87 -9.02 2.68
C THR A 92 -12.96 -8.30 3.66
N THR A 93 -12.80 -8.84 4.87
CA THR A 93 -11.91 -8.26 5.87
C THR A 93 -10.45 -8.54 5.55
N ILE A 94 -9.54 -7.69 6.03
CA ILE A 94 -8.09 -7.91 5.92
C ILE A 94 -7.69 -9.26 6.54
N ALA A 95 -8.28 -9.61 7.68
CA ALA A 95 -8.06 -10.92 8.31
C ALA A 95 -8.46 -12.07 7.38
N LYS A 96 -9.58 -11.96 6.66
CA LYS A 96 -10.00 -12.98 5.71
C LYS A 96 -9.08 -13.03 4.49
N ILE A 97 -8.60 -11.90 4.00
CA ILE A 97 -7.57 -11.84 2.94
C ILE A 97 -6.31 -12.57 3.39
N CYS A 98 -5.82 -12.30 4.61
CA CYS A 98 -4.64 -12.96 5.17
C CYS A 98 -4.86 -14.47 5.31
N GLU A 99 -6.05 -14.90 5.74
CA GLU A 99 -6.42 -16.33 5.81
C GLU A 99 -6.45 -16.98 4.42
N ILE A 100 -6.92 -16.29 3.39
CA ILE A 100 -6.88 -16.79 2.01
C ILE A 100 -5.43 -16.92 1.54
N ILE A 101 -4.60 -15.92 1.81
CA ILE A 101 -3.19 -15.90 1.34
C ILE A 101 -2.34 -16.95 2.06
N THR A 102 -2.51 -17.08 3.38
CA THR A 102 -1.63 -17.88 4.26
C THR A 102 -2.29 -19.16 4.78
N GLY A 103 -3.53 -19.43 4.37
CA GLY A 103 -4.29 -20.60 4.80
C GLY A 103 -3.78 -21.92 4.22
N LYS A 104 -4.40 -23.02 4.66
CA LYS A 104 -4.02 -24.39 4.24
C LYS A 104 -4.25 -24.64 2.74
N ASN A 105 -5.21 -23.95 2.13
CA ASN A 105 -5.49 -24.05 0.71
C ASN A 105 -4.49 -23.15 -0.05
N ARG A 106 -3.37 -23.72 -0.49
CA ARG A 106 -2.33 -23.00 -1.24
C ARG A 106 -2.75 -22.76 -2.70
N GLY A 107 -2.14 -21.77 -3.34
CA GLY A 107 -2.35 -21.47 -4.76
C GLY A 107 -3.46 -20.45 -5.06
N ASN A 108 -3.86 -19.66 -4.06
CA ASN A 108 -4.83 -18.59 -4.27
C ASN A 108 -4.19 -17.39 -4.98
N PHE A 109 -4.96 -16.76 -5.86
CA PHE A 109 -4.61 -15.51 -6.52
C PHE A 109 -5.61 -14.44 -6.10
N VAL A 110 -5.12 -13.40 -5.42
CA VAL A 110 -5.95 -12.32 -4.89
C VAL A 110 -5.54 -11.02 -5.56
N VAL A 111 -6.46 -10.40 -6.27
CA VAL A 111 -6.28 -9.06 -6.86
C VAL A 111 -6.97 -8.06 -5.96
N LEU A 112 -6.21 -7.06 -5.52
CA LEU A 112 -6.71 -5.95 -4.72
C LEU A 112 -6.75 -4.71 -5.61
N ASP A 113 -7.94 -4.33 -6.03
CA ASP A 113 -8.15 -3.10 -6.77
C ASP A 113 -8.16 -1.92 -5.77
N LEU A 114 -7.15 -1.07 -5.89
CA LEU A 114 -7.01 0.16 -5.10
C LEU A 114 -7.38 1.40 -5.91
N SER A 115 -7.94 1.27 -7.10
CA SER A 115 -8.35 2.40 -7.92
C SER A 115 -9.34 3.31 -7.17
N PRO A 116 -9.24 4.64 -7.36
CA PRO A 116 -10.18 5.56 -6.75
C PRO A 116 -11.60 5.35 -7.32
N SER A 117 -12.57 5.15 -6.44
CA SER A 117 -13.99 5.09 -6.81
C SER A 117 -14.59 6.50 -6.89
N GLU A 118 -15.40 6.78 -7.92
CA GLU A 118 -16.04 8.09 -8.10
C GLU A 118 -16.81 8.55 -6.84
N GLY A 119 -16.46 9.73 -6.32
CA GLY A 119 -17.14 10.37 -5.19
C GLY A 119 -16.71 9.88 -3.79
N GLU A 120 -15.73 8.99 -3.71
CA GLU A 120 -15.08 8.58 -2.45
C GLU A 120 -13.95 9.54 -2.04
N ILE A 121 -13.45 9.37 -0.82
CA ILE A 121 -12.32 10.12 -0.27
C ILE A 121 -11.08 9.77 -1.12
N GLU A 122 -10.82 10.52 -2.18
CA GLU A 122 -9.53 10.49 -2.86
C GLU A 122 -8.47 11.06 -1.93
N ASN A 123 -7.49 10.22 -1.59
CA ASN A 123 -6.16 10.66 -1.24
C ASN A 123 -5.29 9.41 -1.20
N ASP A 124 -4.15 9.37 -1.89
CA ASP A 124 -3.21 8.23 -1.92
C ASP A 124 -2.88 7.66 -0.52
N ASN A 125 -3.10 8.47 0.51
CA ASN A 125 -3.03 8.14 1.92
C ASN A 125 -3.94 7.01 2.42
N LEU A 126 -5.16 6.90 1.89
CA LEU A 126 -6.06 5.81 2.28
C LEU A 126 -5.60 4.49 1.64
N GLN A 127 -5.18 4.54 0.37
CA GLN A 127 -4.58 3.40 -0.32
C GLN A 127 -3.30 2.94 0.38
N ALA A 128 -2.42 3.89 0.73
CA ALA A 128 -1.21 3.62 1.51
C ALA A 128 -1.53 2.98 2.87
N LEU A 129 -2.58 3.43 3.55
CA LEU A 129 -3.03 2.81 4.80
C LEU A 129 -3.53 1.38 4.58
N PHE A 130 -4.33 1.12 3.54
CA PHE A 130 -4.80 -0.23 3.21
C PHE A 130 -3.63 -1.16 2.88
N LEU A 131 -2.69 -0.72 2.04
CA LEU A 131 -1.48 -1.47 1.72
C LEU A 131 -0.71 -1.83 2.98
N ARG A 132 -0.47 -0.84 3.86
CA ARG A 132 0.22 -1.03 5.14
C ARG A 132 -0.46 -2.10 6.00
N LEU A 133 -1.78 -2.04 6.13
CA LEU A 133 -2.54 -2.97 6.97
C LEU A 133 -2.52 -4.39 6.40
N ILE A 134 -2.62 -4.53 5.08
CA ILE A 134 -2.59 -5.83 4.39
C ILE A 134 -1.19 -6.45 4.48
N GLU A 135 -0.15 -5.69 4.16
CA GLU A 135 1.24 -6.13 4.26
C GLU A 135 1.56 -6.58 5.68
N LYS A 136 1.25 -5.74 6.68
CA LYS A 136 1.45 -6.09 8.08
C LYS A 136 0.72 -7.38 8.47
N GLY A 137 -0.54 -7.54 8.04
CA GLY A 137 -1.30 -8.76 8.28
C GLY A 137 -0.67 -10.01 7.66
N ILE A 138 -0.15 -9.90 6.43
CA ILE A 138 0.55 -11.00 5.75
C ILE A 138 1.86 -11.34 6.47
N VAL A 139 2.64 -10.33 6.86
CA VAL A 139 3.90 -10.52 7.58
C VAL A 139 3.70 -11.18 8.95
N GLU A 140 2.71 -10.71 9.72
CA GLU A 140 2.35 -11.32 11.01
C GLU A 140 1.87 -12.77 10.84
N SER A 141 1.05 -13.03 9.82
CA SER A 141 0.58 -14.38 9.49
C SER A 141 1.73 -15.30 9.09
N GLY A 142 2.67 -14.82 8.28
CA GLY A 142 3.88 -15.54 7.89
C GLY A 142 4.81 -15.82 9.07
N GLY A 143 4.97 -14.87 9.99
CA GLY A 143 5.71 -15.07 11.24
C GLY A 143 5.10 -16.17 12.12
N ASN A 144 3.77 -16.20 12.23
CA ASN A 144 3.04 -17.23 12.96
C ASN A 144 3.18 -18.63 12.33
N LEU A 145 3.21 -18.72 11.00
CA LEU A 145 3.48 -19.98 10.30
C LEU A 145 4.92 -20.44 10.52
N TYR A 146 5.87 -19.53 10.40
CA TYR A 146 7.29 -19.82 10.61
C TYR A 146 7.58 -20.36 12.01
N ALA A 147 6.96 -19.77 13.04
CA ALA A 147 7.06 -20.26 14.42
C ALA A 147 6.53 -21.70 14.60
N LYS A 148 5.64 -22.15 13.71
CA LYS A 148 5.08 -23.52 13.69
C LYS A 148 5.82 -24.46 12.74
N GLY A 149 6.93 -24.02 12.15
CA GLY A 149 7.71 -24.80 11.18
C GLY A 149 7.10 -24.85 9.78
N ASP A 150 6.16 -23.96 9.46
CA ASP A 150 5.56 -23.83 8.13
C ASP A 150 5.96 -22.49 7.47
N SER A 151 5.58 -22.29 6.21
CA SER A 151 5.92 -21.11 5.39
C SER A 151 4.67 -20.50 4.77
N ALA A 152 4.66 -19.17 4.61
CA ALA A 152 3.59 -18.48 3.93
C ALA A 152 3.54 -18.82 2.43
N ASN A 153 4.70 -19.08 1.81
CA ASN A 153 4.87 -19.31 0.37
C ASN A 153 4.01 -18.36 -0.49
N CYS A 154 4.19 -17.06 -0.24
CA CYS A 154 3.39 -15.98 -0.80
C CYS A 154 4.28 -15.03 -1.61
N LEU A 155 3.74 -14.50 -2.71
CA LEU A 155 4.35 -13.41 -3.47
C LEU A 155 3.43 -12.19 -3.41
N ILE A 156 3.94 -11.09 -2.88
CA ILE A 156 3.27 -9.79 -2.92
C ILE A 156 3.72 -9.08 -4.20
N VAL A 157 2.78 -8.75 -5.07
CA VAL A 157 3.03 -8.00 -6.31
C VAL A 157 2.45 -6.60 -6.13
N MET A 158 3.30 -5.58 -6.27
CA MET A 158 2.90 -4.18 -6.20
C MET A 158 3.03 -3.54 -7.58
N ASP A 159 1.90 -3.23 -8.19
CA ASP A 159 1.84 -2.47 -9.43
C ASP A 159 1.91 -0.97 -9.17
N GLU A 160 2.51 -0.23 -10.11
CA GLU A 160 2.85 1.19 -9.98
C GLU A 160 3.54 1.53 -8.64
N ALA A 161 4.51 0.69 -8.25
CA ALA A 161 5.14 0.71 -6.94
C ALA A 161 5.71 2.09 -6.53
N HIS A 162 6.15 2.90 -7.50
CA HIS A 162 6.66 4.25 -7.26
C HIS A 162 5.66 5.20 -6.59
N ARG A 163 4.34 4.92 -6.67
CA ARG A 163 3.30 5.72 -5.99
C ARG A 163 3.34 5.56 -4.46
N PHE A 164 3.74 4.38 -3.99
CA PHE A 164 3.70 4.00 -2.57
C PHE A 164 5.09 3.85 -1.94
N ILE A 165 6.11 3.68 -2.78
CA ILE A 165 7.49 3.43 -2.38
C ILE A 165 8.36 4.50 -3.04
N SER A 166 8.61 5.59 -2.31
CA SER A 166 9.43 6.68 -2.81
C SER A 166 10.23 7.35 -1.71
N SER A 167 11.55 7.38 -1.89
CA SER A 167 12.50 8.04 -0.98
C SER A 167 12.32 9.56 -0.92
N HIS A 168 11.75 10.15 -1.97
CA HIS A 168 11.59 11.60 -2.14
C HIS A 168 10.18 12.11 -1.82
N SER A 169 9.25 11.25 -1.39
CA SER A 169 7.88 11.68 -1.11
C SER A 169 7.84 12.73 0.00
N PRO A 170 7.15 13.87 -0.17
CA PRO A 170 6.97 14.85 0.90
C PRO A 170 6.00 14.36 1.99
N ASP A 171 5.19 13.33 1.73
CA ASP A 171 4.22 12.80 2.70
C ASP A 171 4.89 11.83 3.69
N SER A 172 4.86 12.19 4.97
CA SER A 172 5.38 11.36 6.07
C SER A 172 4.80 9.93 6.09
N ARG A 173 3.54 9.74 5.69
CA ARG A 173 2.89 8.41 5.69
C ARG A 173 3.46 7.51 4.60
N ILE A 174 3.76 8.08 3.43
CA ILE A 174 4.41 7.35 2.33
C ILE A 174 5.84 7.01 2.72
N LYS A 175 6.56 7.91 3.41
CA LYS A 175 7.89 7.58 3.97
C LYS A 175 7.81 6.44 4.97
N ASP A 176 6.83 6.48 5.88
CA ASP A 176 6.64 5.45 6.88
C ASP A 176 6.30 4.09 6.22
N LEU A 177 5.40 4.09 5.24
CA LEU A 177 5.09 2.92 4.44
C LEU A 177 6.32 2.39 3.68
N THR A 178 7.09 3.28 3.04
CA THR A 178 8.32 2.91 2.32
C THR A 178 9.30 2.20 3.26
N ARG A 179 9.52 2.74 4.48
CA ARG A 179 10.40 2.09 5.48
C ARG A 179 9.88 0.72 5.89
N GLU A 180 8.57 0.59 6.12
CA GLU A 180 7.96 -0.70 6.48
C GLU A 180 8.10 -1.74 5.37
N ILE A 181 7.90 -1.35 4.11
CA ILE A 181 8.08 -2.24 2.95
C ILE A 181 9.55 -2.64 2.80
N VAL A 182 10.49 -1.70 2.94
CA VAL A 182 11.94 -2.00 2.91
C VAL A 182 12.30 -3.02 4.00
N ASP A 183 11.79 -2.83 5.21
CA ASP A 183 12.02 -3.75 6.32
C ASP A 183 11.38 -5.12 6.06
N ALA A 184 10.16 -5.16 5.49
CA ALA A 184 9.49 -6.40 5.11
C ALA A 184 10.33 -7.16 4.08
N VAL A 185 10.70 -6.52 2.97
CA VAL A 185 11.54 -7.13 1.92
C VAL A 185 12.81 -7.76 2.48
N ARG A 186 13.48 -7.09 3.42
CA ARG A 186 14.71 -7.58 4.05
C ARG A 186 14.48 -8.76 4.99
N THR A 187 13.37 -8.78 5.72
CA THR A 187 13.19 -9.67 6.88
C THR A 187 12.24 -10.84 6.63
N THR A 188 11.36 -10.76 5.63
CA THR A 188 10.27 -11.74 5.45
C THR A 188 10.66 -12.93 4.57
N ARG A 189 11.86 -12.93 4.01
CA ARG A 189 12.37 -14.05 3.21
C ARG A 189 12.37 -15.37 4.00
N LYS A 190 12.68 -15.33 5.30
CA LYS A 190 12.61 -16.50 6.19
C LYS A 190 11.18 -17.02 6.40
N TYR A 191 10.16 -16.19 6.17
CA TYR A 191 8.75 -16.57 6.23
C TYR A 191 8.21 -17.11 4.90
N GLY A 192 9.04 -17.16 3.85
CA GLY A 192 8.62 -17.51 2.50
C GLY A 192 7.71 -16.48 1.85
N ILE A 193 7.87 -15.20 2.20
CA ILE A 193 7.18 -14.07 1.57
C ILE A 193 8.16 -13.41 0.60
N GLY A 194 7.85 -13.44 -0.69
CA GLY A 194 8.56 -12.72 -1.75
C GLY A 194 7.85 -11.42 -2.12
N HIS A 195 8.58 -10.50 -2.73
CA HIS A 195 8.07 -9.23 -3.23
C HIS A 195 8.43 -9.07 -4.71
N MET A 196 7.51 -8.50 -5.48
CA MET A 196 7.69 -8.09 -6.87
C MET A 196 7.15 -6.67 -7.02
N PHE A 197 7.98 -5.80 -7.57
CA PHE A 197 7.63 -4.40 -7.84
C PHE A 197 7.57 -4.18 -9.34
N ILE A 198 6.45 -3.65 -9.82
CA ILE A 198 6.25 -3.23 -11.20
C ILE A 198 6.19 -1.70 -11.18
N THR A 199 7.04 -1.06 -11.99
CA THR A 199 7.14 0.41 -12.03
C THR A 199 7.66 0.87 -13.39
N GLN A 200 7.23 2.06 -13.80
CA GLN A 200 7.68 2.73 -15.02
C GLN A 200 8.95 3.56 -14.81
N SER A 201 9.32 3.85 -13.56
CA SER A 201 10.52 4.63 -13.20
C SER A 201 11.28 3.92 -12.08
N LEU A 202 12.55 3.59 -12.36
CA LEU A 202 13.50 3.12 -11.34
C LEU A 202 14.03 4.28 -10.53
N GLU A 203 14.12 5.49 -11.09
CA GLU A 203 14.61 6.66 -10.37
C GLU A 203 13.74 6.97 -9.15
N SER A 204 12.43 6.87 -9.33
CA SER A 204 11.43 7.20 -8.31
C SER A 204 11.34 6.18 -7.17
N LEU A 205 11.84 4.96 -7.39
CA LEU A 205 11.83 3.88 -6.41
C LEU A 205 12.94 4.08 -5.37
N ASP A 206 12.67 3.68 -4.12
CA ASP A 206 13.67 3.72 -3.06
C ASP A 206 14.88 2.81 -3.37
N ASP A 207 16.09 3.35 -3.25
CA ASP A 207 17.32 2.64 -3.60
C ASP A 207 17.57 1.42 -2.71
N GLU A 208 17.05 1.40 -1.48
CA GLU A 208 17.18 0.25 -0.61
C GLU A 208 16.35 -0.93 -1.15
N ILE A 209 15.16 -0.67 -1.71
CA ILE A 209 14.38 -1.71 -2.39
C ILE A 209 15.18 -2.30 -3.56
N ILE A 210 15.77 -1.44 -4.40
CA ILE A 210 16.59 -1.86 -5.54
C ILE A 210 17.73 -2.78 -5.07
N LYS A 211 18.44 -2.41 -4.00
CA LYS A 211 19.55 -3.22 -3.46
C LYS A 211 19.11 -4.57 -2.90
N GLN A 212 17.89 -4.68 -2.37
CA GLN A 212 17.36 -5.94 -1.86
C GLN A 212 16.82 -6.87 -2.97
N MET A 213 16.52 -6.33 -4.15
CA MET A 213 16.04 -7.14 -5.28
C MET A 213 17.13 -8.04 -5.84
N ARG A 214 16.77 -9.30 -6.10
CA ARG A 214 17.69 -10.29 -6.68
C ARG A 214 17.47 -10.50 -8.17
N ILE A 215 16.26 -10.26 -8.64
CA ILE A 215 15.85 -10.48 -10.02
C ILE A 215 15.33 -9.16 -10.54
N PHE A 216 15.79 -8.78 -11.73
CA PHE A 216 15.30 -7.63 -12.46
C PHE A 216 14.80 -8.07 -13.83
N ALA A 217 13.72 -7.47 -14.28
CA ALA A 217 13.20 -7.61 -15.63
C ALA A 217 12.98 -6.21 -16.19
N PHE A 218 13.73 -5.85 -17.23
CA PHE A 218 13.64 -4.55 -17.87
C PHE A 218 12.96 -4.71 -19.23
N GLY A 219 11.76 -4.13 -19.37
CA GLY A 219 11.10 -3.96 -20.66
C GLY A 219 11.61 -2.73 -21.41
N HIS A 220 11.14 -2.52 -22.64
CA HIS A 220 11.43 -1.31 -23.41
C HIS A 220 11.04 -0.02 -22.66
N GLY A 221 11.84 1.04 -22.80
CA GLY A 221 11.47 2.40 -22.36
C GLY A 221 12.46 3.12 -21.43
N LEU A 222 13.35 2.40 -20.72
CA LEU A 222 14.30 2.99 -19.76
C LEU A 222 15.65 3.33 -20.43
N THR A 223 15.61 3.94 -21.61
CA THR A 223 16.79 4.09 -22.49
C THR A 223 17.43 5.47 -22.45
N MET A 224 16.94 6.40 -21.62
CA MET A 224 17.47 7.76 -21.55
C MET A 224 17.65 8.28 -20.11
N GLY A 225 18.48 9.31 -19.96
CA GLY A 225 18.58 10.10 -18.73
C GLY A 225 19.05 9.35 -17.48
N SER A 226 18.40 9.63 -16.35
CA SER A 226 18.58 8.98 -15.05
C SER A 226 18.20 7.50 -15.04
N GLU A 227 17.15 7.13 -15.75
CA GLU A 227 16.67 5.74 -15.85
C GLU A 227 17.75 4.82 -16.44
N LEU A 228 18.34 5.21 -17.58
CA LEU A 228 19.44 4.43 -18.18
C LEU A 228 20.67 4.36 -17.26
N ARG A 229 20.94 5.40 -16.46
CA ARG A 229 22.03 5.38 -15.47
C ARG A 229 21.77 4.32 -14.39
N LYS A 230 20.56 4.27 -13.82
CA LYS A 230 20.21 3.21 -12.85
C LYS A 230 20.29 1.81 -13.47
N VAL A 231 19.83 1.62 -14.71
CA VAL A 231 19.98 0.34 -15.42
C VAL A 231 21.46 -0.03 -15.58
N LYS A 232 22.33 0.92 -15.95
CA LYS A 232 23.79 0.69 -16.05
C LYS A 232 24.41 0.28 -14.72
N GLU A 233 24.03 0.94 -13.64
CA GLU A 233 24.51 0.64 -12.29
C GLU A 233 24.10 -0.77 -11.83
N ILE A 234 22.86 -1.19 -12.12
CA ILE A 234 22.36 -2.53 -11.76
C ILE A 234 23.03 -3.62 -12.58
N ILE A 235 23.12 -3.45 -13.91
CA ILE A 235 23.59 -4.49 -14.82
C ILE A 235 25.12 -4.59 -14.85
N ASN A 236 25.83 -3.48 -14.69
CA ASN A 236 27.29 -3.37 -14.75
C ASN A 236 27.94 -4.13 -15.94
N ASN A 237 27.26 -4.12 -17.10
CA ASN A 237 27.73 -4.74 -18.34
C ASN A 237 27.33 -3.86 -19.52
N GLN A 238 28.30 -3.11 -20.06
CA GLN A 238 28.04 -2.10 -21.09
C GLN A 238 27.49 -2.71 -22.39
N ALA A 239 27.93 -3.90 -22.78
CA ALA A 239 27.44 -4.56 -23.99
C ALA A 239 25.96 -4.96 -23.84
N ALA A 240 25.58 -5.50 -22.69
CA ALA A 240 24.19 -5.84 -22.39
C ALA A 240 23.30 -4.59 -22.32
N VAL A 241 23.77 -3.51 -21.71
CA VAL A 241 23.05 -2.23 -21.68
C VAL A 241 22.85 -1.66 -23.10
N ASN A 242 23.86 -1.77 -23.97
CA ASN A 242 23.73 -1.32 -25.36
C ASN A 242 22.68 -2.14 -26.12
N LEU A 243 22.63 -3.45 -25.91
CA LEU A 243 21.60 -4.31 -26.49
C LEU A 243 20.21 -3.94 -25.96
N TYR A 244 20.06 -3.71 -24.66
CA TYR A 244 18.82 -3.21 -24.05
C TYR A 244 18.36 -1.88 -24.66
N ALA A 245 19.28 -0.93 -24.82
CA ALA A 245 18.98 0.38 -25.42
C ALA A 245 18.54 0.29 -26.89
N SER A 246 18.84 -0.82 -27.58
CA SER A 246 18.41 -1.07 -28.95
C SER A 246 17.03 -1.73 -29.07
N PHE A 247 16.33 -1.99 -27.95
CA PHE A 247 14.99 -2.56 -27.96
C PHE A 247 14.03 -1.71 -28.80
N ILE A 248 13.33 -2.37 -29.73
CA ILE A 248 12.30 -1.77 -30.57
C ILE A 248 11.04 -1.58 -29.73
N ASP A 249 10.34 -0.47 -29.95
CA ASP A 249 9.05 -0.19 -29.33
C ASP A 249 8.03 -1.34 -29.65
N PRO A 250 7.46 -1.99 -28.62
CA PRO A 250 6.49 -3.05 -28.80
C PRO A 250 5.25 -2.65 -29.61
N SER A 251 4.84 -1.38 -29.58
CA SER A 251 3.68 -0.89 -30.32
C SER A 251 3.83 -1.05 -31.83
N ASN A 252 5.07 -1.02 -32.34
CA ASN A 252 5.38 -1.15 -33.76
C ASN A 252 5.61 -2.60 -34.21
N SER A 253 6.05 -3.46 -33.30
CA SER A 253 6.51 -4.82 -33.65
C SER A 253 5.57 -5.94 -33.20
N GLY A 254 4.67 -5.67 -32.25
CA GLY A 254 3.87 -6.69 -31.57
C GLY A 254 4.72 -7.64 -30.72
N LYS A 255 5.99 -7.30 -30.48
CA LYS A 255 6.96 -8.07 -29.70
C LYS A 255 7.39 -7.25 -28.50
N PHE A 256 7.49 -7.91 -27.35
CA PHE A 256 7.87 -7.28 -26.10
C PHE A 256 9.24 -7.79 -25.68
N PRO A 257 10.33 -7.07 -25.99
CA PRO A 257 11.67 -7.46 -25.58
C PRO A 257 11.87 -7.18 -24.08
N PHE A 258 12.47 -8.13 -23.39
CA PHE A 258 12.84 -8.03 -21.99
C PHE A 258 14.31 -8.43 -21.77
N MET A 259 14.98 -7.70 -20.89
CA MET A 259 16.28 -8.06 -20.32
C MET A 259 16.06 -8.53 -18.89
N PHE A 260 16.30 -9.82 -18.63
CA PHE A 260 16.27 -10.43 -17.31
C PHE A 260 17.67 -10.49 -16.71
N PHE A 261 17.83 -10.05 -15.47
CA PHE A 261 19.09 -10.06 -14.74
C PHE A 261 18.92 -10.67 -13.35
N GLY A 262 20.00 -11.27 -12.83
CA GLY A 262 20.01 -12.01 -11.57
C GLY A 262 19.98 -13.53 -11.75
N PRO A 263 19.64 -14.30 -10.71
CA PRO A 263 19.74 -15.77 -10.70
C PRO A 263 18.76 -16.47 -11.66
N VAL A 264 17.82 -15.72 -12.25
CA VAL A 264 16.92 -16.23 -13.29
C VAL A 264 17.62 -16.39 -14.64
N SER A 265 18.75 -15.69 -14.86
CA SER A 265 19.54 -15.86 -16.08
C SER A 265 20.28 -17.20 -16.03
N PRO A 266 20.22 -18.02 -17.10
CA PRO A 266 21.05 -19.23 -17.20
C PRO A 266 22.55 -18.89 -17.24
N PHE A 267 22.89 -17.63 -17.55
CA PHE A 267 24.25 -17.10 -17.54
C PHE A 267 24.56 -16.30 -16.26
N SER A 268 23.78 -16.50 -15.19
CA SER A 268 23.97 -15.82 -13.90
C SER A 268 25.35 -16.05 -13.29
N ALA A 269 25.98 -17.21 -13.55
CA ALA A 269 27.35 -17.50 -13.14
C ALA A 269 28.39 -16.54 -13.75
N THR A 270 28.11 -15.99 -14.94
CA THR A 270 28.96 -15.00 -15.62
C THR A 270 28.44 -13.57 -15.44
N GLY A 271 27.36 -13.38 -14.69
CA GLY A 271 26.69 -12.07 -14.53
C GLY A 271 26.06 -11.54 -15.82
N SER A 272 25.82 -12.39 -16.83
CA SER A 272 25.25 -11.93 -18.10
C SER A 272 23.71 -11.95 -18.05
N PRO A 273 23.03 -10.89 -18.50
CA PRO A 273 21.57 -10.88 -18.62
C PRO A 273 21.06 -11.87 -19.67
N LEU A 274 19.82 -12.32 -19.50
CA LEU A 274 19.04 -13.08 -20.48
C LEU A 274 18.15 -12.12 -21.26
N PHE A 275 18.15 -12.21 -22.59
CA PHE A 275 17.27 -11.44 -23.46
C PHE A 275 16.20 -12.35 -24.03
N VAL A 276 14.94 -11.94 -23.90
CA VAL A 276 13.80 -12.70 -24.46
C VAL A 276 12.85 -11.75 -25.18
N GLU A 277 12.25 -12.24 -26.26
CA GLU A 277 11.12 -11.59 -26.92
C GLU A 277 9.84 -12.33 -26.51
N ILE A 278 8.89 -11.60 -25.94
CA ILE A 278 7.57 -12.12 -25.57
C ILE A 278 6.56 -11.73 -26.66
N TYR A 279 5.68 -12.66 -27.00
CA TYR A 279 4.65 -12.49 -28.02
C TYR A 279 3.28 -12.34 -27.35
N SER A 280 2.44 -11.47 -27.92
CA SER A 280 1.09 -11.19 -27.43
C SER A 280 0.16 -12.39 -27.52
N ASN A 281 0.41 -13.30 -28.46
CA ASN A 281 -0.37 -14.50 -28.64
C ASN A 281 0.53 -15.72 -28.91
N TYR A 282 0.02 -16.90 -28.55
CA TYR A 282 0.74 -18.17 -28.69
C TYR A 282 0.97 -18.58 -30.16
N GLN A 283 0.07 -18.17 -31.06
CA GLN A 283 0.16 -18.52 -32.48
C GLN A 283 1.35 -17.84 -33.16
N ASP A 284 1.58 -16.56 -32.88
CA ASP A 284 2.71 -15.76 -33.36
C ASP A 284 4.03 -16.34 -32.87
N TYR A 285 4.06 -16.82 -31.62
CA TYR A 285 5.21 -17.55 -31.08
C TYR A 285 5.50 -18.83 -31.89
N CYS A 286 4.48 -19.65 -32.14
CA CYS A 286 4.64 -20.91 -32.88
C CYS A 286 5.11 -20.69 -34.33
N ILE A 287 4.54 -19.71 -35.03
CA ILE A 287 4.88 -19.44 -36.44
C ILE A 287 6.35 -19.01 -36.59
N LYS A 288 6.90 -18.27 -35.61
CA LYS A 288 8.25 -17.72 -35.71
C LYS A 288 9.36 -18.58 -35.11
N ASN A 289 9.01 -19.64 -34.38
CA ASN A 289 9.98 -20.54 -33.72
C ASN A 289 9.88 -22.00 -34.22
N GLN A 290 9.28 -22.21 -35.39
CA GLN A 290 9.44 -23.44 -36.19
C GLN A 290 10.66 -23.32 -37.11
#